data_AF-A0AA39EZW6-F1
#
_entry.id   AF-A0AA39EZW6-F1
#
_cell.length_a   1.000
_cell.length_b   1.000
_cell.length_c   1.000
_cell.angle_alpha   90.00
_cell.angle_beta   90.00
_cell.angle_gamma   90.00
#
_symmetry.space_group_name_H-M   'P 1'
#
loop_
_entity.id
_entity.type
_entity.pdbx_description
1 polymer ?
#
loop_
_entity_poly.entity_id
_entity_poly.type
_entity_poly.pdbx_seq_one_letter_code
_entity_poly.pdbx_strand_id
1 'polypeptide(L)'
;MHRPRSKKNGNASPKTTDDDPKHDNCPVGADSWRKWKKAEALGTKPPVHPKPLHHDVQKAILPIYKDLSRDDLIERCLEADNRRIIRQNRRSSVNSKESRKARQEKLRAENDAYEAAEGLQYGAGIAD
;
A
#
# COMPACT_ATOMS: atom_id res chain seq x y z
N MET A 1 2.06 -10.37 -5.88
CA MET A 1 2.77 -11.08 -6.96
C MET A 1 3.55 -10.05 -7.76
N HIS A 2 4.85 -9.90 -7.51
CA HIS A 2 5.69 -9.04 -8.35
C HIS A 2 5.96 -9.75 -9.66
N ARG A 3 5.54 -9.15 -10.77
CA ARG A 3 5.91 -9.61 -12.10
C ARG A 3 7.37 -9.18 -12.33
N PRO A 4 8.30 -10.11 -12.62
CA PRO A 4 9.69 -9.74 -12.83
C PRO A 4 9.80 -8.79 -14.03
N ARG A 5 10.55 -7.70 -13.86
CA ARG A 5 10.81 -6.73 -14.91
C ARG A 5 11.74 -7.38 -15.94
N SER A 6 11.28 -7.51 -17.18
CA SER A 6 12.09 -8.04 -18.27
C SER A 6 13.30 -7.12 -18.48
N LYS A 7 14.51 -7.61 -18.22
CA LYS A 7 15.76 -6.91 -18.51
C LYS A 7 15.95 -6.87 -20.03
N LYS A 8 15.38 -5.87 -20.71
CA LYS A 8 15.77 -5.54 -22.08
C LYS A 8 16.86 -4.47 -22.03
N ASN A 9 18.08 -4.89 -22.33
CA ASN A 9 19.20 -4.02 -22.67
C ASN A 9 18.96 -3.52 -24.10
N GLY A 10 18.93 -2.21 -24.31
CA GLY A 10 18.84 -1.62 -25.65
C GLY A 10 18.19 -0.25 -25.63
N ASN A 11 18.89 0.74 -26.18
CA ASN A 11 18.42 2.10 -26.40
C ASN A 11 17.11 2.11 -27.22
N ALA A 12 15.96 1.97 -26.57
CA ALA A 12 14.65 2.19 -27.18
C ALA A 12 14.17 3.61 -26.85
N SER A 13 13.92 4.41 -27.88
CA SER A 13 13.30 5.73 -27.70
C SER A 13 11.93 5.58 -27.01
N PRO A 14 11.59 6.40 -26.01
CA PRO A 14 10.41 6.22 -25.14
C PRO A 14 9.07 6.56 -25.80
N LYS A 15 9.02 6.71 -27.13
CA LYS A 15 7.84 7.17 -27.86
C LYS A 15 7.03 5.96 -28.34
N THR A 16 5.76 5.88 -27.94
CA THR A 16 4.80 4.94 -28.51
C THR A 16 4.07 5.61 -29.67
N THR A 17 3.90 4.91 -30.77
CA THR A 17 3.12 5.36 -31.93
C THR A 17 2.10 4.27 -32.29
N ASP A 18 1.19 4.55 -33.22
CA ASP A 18 0.27 3.51 -33.73
C ASP A 18 1.03 2.41 -34.48
N ASP A 19 2.13 2.76 -35.17
CA ASP A 19 2.97 1.81 -35.90
C ASP A 19 3.92 1.00 -34.98
N ASP A 20 4.32 1.58 -33.85
CA ASP A 20 5.18 0.94 -32.84
C ASP A 20 4.56 1.09 -31.43
N PRO A 21 3.50 0.33 -31.13
CA PRO A 21 2.78 0.42 -29.88
C PRO A 21 3.56 -0.24 -28.73
N LYS A 22 4.05 0.55 -27.78
CA LYS A 22 4.86 0.05 -26.64
C LYS A 22 4.00 -0.37 -25.46
N HIS A 23 3.34 -1.54 -25.55
CA HIS A 23 2.51 -2.11 -24.46
C HIS A 23 3.06 -3.39 -23.81
N ASP A 24 4.35 -3.73 -24.01
CA ASP A 24 4.99 -4.95 -23.45
C ASP A 24 4.82 -5.10 -21.93
N ASN A 25 4.86 -3.99 -21.19
CA ASN A 25 4.78 -3.99 -19.73
C ASN A 25 3.34 -3.95 -19.20
N CYS A 26 2.35 -3.95 -20.10
CA CYS A 26 0.95 -3.91 -19.72
C CYS A 26 0.42 -5.31 -19.36
N PRO A 27 -0.48 -5.45 -18.37
CA PRO A 27 -1.25 -6.69 -18.20
C PRO A 27 -2.04 -7.03 -19.46
N VAL A 28 -2.11 -8.32 -19.77
CA VAL A 28 -2.84 -8.87 -20.93
C VAL A 28 -4.26 -9.23 -20.50
N GLY A 29 -5.21 -9.25 -21.45
CA GLY A 29 -6.58 -9.74 -21.23
C GLY A 29 -7.64 -8.65 -21.20
N ALA A 30 -8.91 -9.06 -21.19
CA ALA A 30 -10.07 -8.16 -21.19
C ALA A 30 -10.19 -7.32 -19.90
N ASP A 31 -9.59 -7.80 -18.81
CA ASP A 31 -9.50 -7.11 -17.52
C ASP A 31 -8.29 -6.17 -17.43
N SER A 32 -7.52 -6.03 -18.52
CA SER A 32 -6.43 -5.07 -18.57
C SER A 32 -6.95 -3.66 -18.38
N TRP A 33 -6.34 -2.93 -17.45
CA TRP A 33 -6.63 -1.52 -17.24
C TRP A 33 -6.14 -0.63 -18.41
N ARG A 34 -5.29 -1.14 -19.32
CA ARG A 34 -4.96 -0.41 -20.54
C ARG A 34 -5.95 -0.70 -21.65
N LYS A 35 -6.51 0.38 -22.18
CA LYS A 35 -7.46 0.38 -23.30
C LYS A 35 -6.96 -0.41 -24.51
N TRP A 36 -5.68 -0.31 -24.85
CA TRP A 36 -5.10 -1.01 -26.02
C TRP A 36 -5.08 -2.53 -25.83
N LYS A 37 -4.54 -3.03 -24.70
CA LYS A 37 -4.53 -4.48 -24.39
C LYS A 37 -5.93 -5.06 -24.19
N LYS A 38 -6.85 -4.25 -23.65
CA LYS A 38 -8.26 -4.62 -23.54
C LYS A 38 -8.93 -4.76 -24.91
N ALA A 39 -8.70 -3.80 -25.82
CA ALA A 39 -9.24 -3.85 -27.17
C ALA A 39 -8.69 -5.04 -27.96
N GLU A 40 -7.38 -5.28 -27.87
CA GLU A 40 -6.70 -6.46 -28.43
C GLU A 40 -7.35 -7.77 -27.94
N ALA A 41 -7.56 -7.91 -26.62
CA ALA A 41 -8.18 -9.10 -26.05
C ALA A 41 -9.67 -9.29 -26.42
N LEU A 42 -10.39 -8.19 -26.65
CA LEU A 42 -11.80 -8.21 -27.05
C LEU A 42 -12.00 -8.25 -28.58
N GLY A 43 -10.91 -8.25 -29.37
CA GLY A 43 -10.98 -8.18 -30.83
C GLY A 43 -11.58 -6.88 -31.37
N THR A 44 -11.57 -5.81 -30.57
CA THR A 44 -12.05 -4.48 -30.98
C THR A 44 -10.89 -3.59 -31.42
N LYS A 45 -11.17 -2.57 -32.24
CA LYS A 45 -10.13 -1.66 -32.72
C LYS A 45 -9.51 -0.89 -31.54
N PRO A 46 -8.19 -0.95 -31.34
CA PRO A 46 -7.54 -0.17 -30.29
C PRO A 46 -7.64 1.34 -30.55
N PRO A 47 -7.66 2.16 -29.49
CA PRO A 47 -7.65 3.61 -29.63
C PRO A 47 -6.33 4.09 -30.26
N VAL A 48 -6.43 5.18 -31.03
CA VAL A 48 -5.30 5.89 -31.62
C VAL A 48 -4.38 6.42 -30.51
N HIS A 49 -3.07 6.31 -30.70
CA HIS A 49 -2.10 6.81 -29.74
C HIS A 49 -2.10 8.35 -29.70
N PRO A 50 -2.01 8.96 -28.51
CA PRO A 50 -1.85 10.40 -28.42
C PRO A 50 -0.52 10.82 -29.05
N LYS A 51 -0.45 12.07 -29.53
CA LYS A 51 0.79 12.62 -30.06
C LYS A 51 1.89 12.54 -29.00
N PRO A 52 3.10 12.07 -29.34
CA PRO A 52 4.22 12.03 -28.40
C PRO A 52 4.55 13.42 -27.84
N LEU A 53 5.09 13.47 -26.62
CA LEU A 53 5.57 14.70 -26.01
C LEU A 53 6.64 15.37 -26.89
N HIS A 54 6.81 16.69 -26.78
CA HIS A 54 7.89 17.38 -27.49
C HIS A 54 9.26 16.83 -27.05
N HIS A 55 10.20 16.75 -27.98
CA HIS A 55 11.51 16.14 -27.75
C HIS A 55 12.23 16.75 -26.54
N ASP A 56 12.20 18.06 -26.39
CA ASP A 56 12.89 18.74 -25.28
C ASP A 56 12.27 18.42 -23.93
N VAL A 57 10.95 18.27 -23.88
CA VAL A 57 10.22 17.82 -22.68
C VAL A 57 10.61 16.39 -22.33
N GLN A 58 10.69 15.50 -23.34
CA GLN A 58 11.14 14.13 -23.11
C GLN A 58 12.58 14.09 -22.60
N LYS A 59 13.47 14.90 -23.18
CA LYS A 59 14.87 15.01 -22.77
C LYS A 59 15.00 15.49 -21.33
N ALA A 60 14.16 16.44 -20.92
CA ALA A 60 14.13 16.97 -19.55
C ALA A 60 13.60 15.95 -18.52
N ILE A 61 12.54 15.19 -18.87
CA ILE A 61 11.88 14.26 -17.93
C ILE A 61 12.59 12.90 -17.84
N LEU A 62 13.26 12.46 -18.91
CA LEU A 62 13.93 11.16 -18.96
C LEU A 62 14.89 10.87 -17.78
N PRO A 63 15.79 11.78 -17.34
CA PRO A 63 16.64 11.52 -16.18
C PRO A 63 15.82 11.29 -14.91
N ILE A 64 14.80 12.12 -14.65
CA ILE A 64 13.92 11.99 -13.49
C ILE A 64 13.20 10.63 -13.51
N TYR A 65 12.66 10.24 -14.66
CA TYR A 65 12.03 8.93 -14.83
C TYR A 65 13.00 7.79 -14.52
N LYS A 66 14.24 7.85 -15.03
CA LYS A 66 15.26 6.83 -14.78
C LYS A 66 15.61 6.74 -13.29
N ASP A 67 15.82 7.87 -12.64
CA ASP A 67 16.17 7.94 -11.21
C ASP A 67 15.04 7.38 -10.33
N LEU A 68 13.78 7.73 -10.63
CA LEU A 68 12.62 7.21 -9.90
C LEU A 68 12.27 5.77 -10.27
N SER A 69 12.79 5.26 -11.39
CA SER A 69 12.59 3.88 -11.84
C SER A 69 13.75 2.95 -11.48
N ARG A 70 14.67 3.37 -10.62
CA ARG A 70 15.74 2.51 -10.11
C ARG A 70 15.16 1.41 -9.22
N ASP A 71 15.63 0.19 -9.43
CA ASP A 71 15.09 -0.99 -8.73
C ASP A 71 15.32 -0.92 -7.21
N ASP A 72 16.47 -0.38 -6.78
CA ASP A 72 16.82 -0.23 -5.36
C ASP A 72 15.88 0.73 -4.61
N LEU A 73 15.46 1.82 -5.26
CA LEU A 73 14.49 2.76 -4.71
C LEU A 73 13.11 2.09 -4.56
N ILE A 74 12.68 1.36 -5.59
CA ILE A 74 11.39 0.68 -5.59
C ILE A 74 11.36 -0.41 -4.50
N GLU A 75 12.42 -1.22 -4.40
CA GLU A 75 12.55 -2.27 -3.39
C GLU A 75 12.45 -1.71 -1.96
N ARG A 76 13.19 -0.62 -1.67
CA ARG A 76 13.12 0.05 -0.37
C ARG A 76 11.73 0.59 -0.04
N CYS A 77 11.02 1.14 -1.02
CA CYS A 77 9.65 1.61 -0.83
C CYS A 77 8.70 0.45 -0.48
N LEU A 78 8.82 -0.68 -1.17
CA LEU A 78 8.02 -1.87 -0.92
C LEU A 78 8.31 -2.48 0.47
N GLU A 79 9.58 -2.54 0.86
CA GLU A 79 9.95 -2.97 2.21
C GLU A 79 9.34 -2.07 3.29
N ALA A 80 9.40 -0.75 3.12
CA ALA A 80 8.82 0.19 4.07
C ALA A 80 7.30 0.00 4.19
N ASP A 81 6.62 -0.24 3.06
CA ASP A 81 5.18 -0.52 3.01
C ASP A 81 4.84 -1.81 3.76
N ASN A 82 5.59 -2.90 3.50
CA ASN A 82 5.45 -4.16 4.21
C ASN A 82 5.66 -4.00 5.72
N ARG A 83 6.70 -3.28 6.14
CA ARG A 83 6.95 -2.98 7.56
C ARG A 83 5.77 -2.21 8.19
N ARG A 84 5.18 -1.25 7.47
CA ARG A 84 3.99 -0.51 7.93
C ARG A 84 2.80 -1.45 8.12
N ILE A 85 2.53 -2.32 7.15
CA ILE A 85 1.43 -3.30 7.21
C ILE A 85 1.62 -4.27 8.38
N ILE A 86 2.82 -4.84 8.55
CA ILE A 86 3.14 -5.75 9.67
C ILE A 86 2.90 -5.05 11.02
N ARG A 87 3.37 -3.81 11.17
CA ARG A 87 3.16 -3.01 12.38
C ARG A 87 1.66 -2.79 12.65
N GLN A 88 0.89 -2.48 11.61
CA GLN A 88 -0.55 -2.27 11.75
C GLN A 88 -1.25 -3.57 12.16
N ASN A 89 -0.94 -4.69 11.51
CA ASN A 89 -1.49 -6.01 11.85
C ASN A 89 -1.17 -6.43 13.29
N ARG A 90 0.06 -6.18 13.75
CA ARG A 90 0.42 -6.43 15.16
C ARG A 90 -0.44 -5.61 16.12
N ARG A 91 -0.64 -4.31 15.83
CA ARG A 91 -1.48 -3.42 16.67
C ARG A 91 -2.96 -3.77 16.62
N SER A 92 -3.45 -4.19 15.46
CA SER A 92 -4.85 -4.53 15.24
C SER A 92 -5.20 -5.95 15.67
N SER A 93 -4.19 -6.80 15.92
CA SER A 93 -4.37 -8.18 16.40
C SER A 93 -5.34 -8.22 17.59
N VAL A 94 -6.34 -9.08 17.45
CA VAL A 94 -7.43 -9.25 18.41
C VAL A 94 -6.86 -9.65 19.77
N ASN A 95 -5.90 -10.60 19.82
CA ASN A 95 -5.18 -10.96 21.04
C ASN A 95 -4.53 -9.78 21.76
N SER A 96 -3.89 -8.84 21.05
CA SER A 96 -3.26 -7.68 21.70
C SER A 96 -4.29 -6.70 22.26
N LYS A 97 -5.45 -6.59 21.61
CA LYS A 97 -6.57 -5.76 22.10
C LYS A 97 -7.27 -6.42 23.29
N GLU A 98 -7.60 -7.70 23.18
CA GLU A 98 -8.22 -8.49 24.24
C GLU A 98 -7.32 -8.57 25.47
N SER A 99 -6.02 -8.82 25.30
CA SER A 99 -5.07 -8.82 26.42
C SER A 99 -5.01 -7.46 27.13
N ARG A 100 -5.12 -6.34 26.40
CA ARG A 100 -5.16 -5.00 27.00
C ARG A 100 -6.48 -4.76 27.75
N LYS A 101 -7.60 -5.14 27.14
CA LYS A 101 -8.93 -5.02 27.77
C LYS A 101 -9.03 -5.88 29.03
N ALA A 102 -8.56 -7.12 28.97
CA ALA A 102 -8.54 -8.06 30.08
C ALA A 102 -7.67 -7.56 31.25
N ARG A 103 -6.50 -6.97 30.98
CA ARG A 103 -5.68 -6.35 32.05
C ARG A 103 -6.40 -5.18 32.72
N GLN A 104 -7.07 -4.34 31.93
CA GLN A 104 -7.81 -3.20 32.45
C GLN A 104 -9.06 -3.62 33.25
N GLU A 105 -9.72 -4.68 32.81
CA GLU A 105 -10.86 -5.27 33.49
C GLU A 105 -10.45 -5.92 34.81
N LYS A 106 -9.34 -6.65 34.83
CA LYS A 106 -8.77 -7.21 36.06
C LYS A 106 -8.42 -6.10 37.07
N LEU A 107 -7.77 -5.03 36.61
CA LEU A 107 -7.42 -3.90 37.48
C LEU A 107 -8.66 -3.19 38.02
N ARG A 108 -9.70 -3.01 37.19
CA ARG A 108 -10.98 -2.45 37.64
C ARG A 108 -11.63 -3.33 38.70
N ALA A 109 -11.73 -4.64 38.45
CA ALA A 109 -12.30 -5.57 39.42
C ALA A 109 -11.53 -5.60 40.75
N GLU A 110 -10.20 -5.47 40.70
CA GLU A 110 -9.37 -5.37 41.90
C GLU A 110 -9.64 -4.06 42.67
N ASN A 111 -9.65 -2.92 41.99
CA ASN A 111 -9.97 -1.63 42.61
C ASN A 111 -11.40 -1.61 43.19
N ASP A 112 -12.39 -2.14 42.48
CA ASP A 112 -13.79 -2.23 42.95
C ASP A 112 -13.87 -3.08 44.24
N ALA A 113 -13.06 -4.14 44.35
CA ALA A 113 -12.99 -4.97 45.55
C ALA A 113 -12.33 -4.24 46.74
N TYR A 114 -11.28 -3.45 46.50
CA TYR A 114 -10.68 -2.59 47.51
C TYR A 114 -11.66 -1.51 47.98
N GLU A 115 -12.35 -0.83 47.06
CA GLU A 115 -13.36 0.18 47.37
C GLU A 115 -14.51 -0.39 48.20
N ALA A 116 -14.98 -1.62 47.90
CA ALA A 116 -16.01 -2.28 48.69
C ALA A 116 -15.53 -2.64 50.11
N ALA A 117 -14.28 -3.07 50.26
CA ALA A 117 -13.69 -3.39 51.56
C ALA A 117 -13.47 -2.13 52.42
N GLU A 118 -12.93 -1.06 51.83
CA GLU A 118 -12.68 0.20 52.53
C GLU A 118 -13.96 1.00 52.79
N GLY A 119 -14.95 0.92 51.91
CA GLY A 119 -16.28 1.55 52.09
C GLY A 119 -17.07 0.98 53.27
N LEU A 120 -16.80 -0.28 53.66
CA LEU A 120 -17.31 -0.90 54.89
C LEU A 120 -16.63 -0.36 56.16
N GLN A 121 -15.37 0.09 56.04
CA GLN A 121 -14.56 0.55 57.16
C GLN A 121 -14.81 2.03 57.52
N TYR A 122 -15.21 2.85 56.55
CA TYR A 122 -15.66 4.24 56.76
C TYR A 122 -17.19 4.37 56.75
N GLY A 123 -17.87 3.53 57.56
CA GLY A 123 -19.31 3.62 57.78
C GLY A 123 -19.74 4.96 58.42
N ALA A 124 -21.02 5.32 58.24
CA ALA A 124 -21.63 6.57 58.67
C ALA A 124 -21.10 7.02 60.04
N GLY A 125 -20.45 8.19 60.05
CA GLY A 125 -19.79 8.74 61.24
C GLY A 125 -20.73 8.67 62.44
N ILE A 126 -20.26 8.03 63.51
CA ILE A 126 -20.81 8.26 64.84
C ILE A 126 -20.40 9.69 65.18
N ALA A 127 -21.26 10.63 64.81
CA ALA A 127 -21.21 11.98 65.35
C ALA A 127 -21.61 11.87 66.83
N ASP A 128 -20.65 12.15 67.71
CA ASP A 128 -20.85 12.34 69.15
C ASP A 128 -21.75 13.56 69.43
#